data_AF-A0A3S1B8H7-F1
#
_entry.id   AF-A0A3S1B8H7-F1
#
_cell.length_a   1.000
_cell.length_b   1.000
_cell.length_c   1.000
_cell.angle_alpha   90.00
_cell.angle_beta   90.00
_cell.angle_gamma   90.00
#
_symmetry.space_group_name_H-M   'P 1'
#
loop_
_entity.id
_entity.type
_entity.pdbx_description
1 polymer ?
#
loop_
_entity_poly.entity_id
_entity_poly.type
_entity_poly.pdbx_seq_one_letter_code
_entity_poly.pdbx_strand_id
1 'polypeptide(L)'
;MGNSSSTKGKVLAPADQQQQHGQQNPQEPPYYGPCAQYQFVNTQVTMTTPITFSATQMITSNIDAYYPTLAHQMEQGFRLLTFYHIPGEVTRTGGLFSQSVNMPFQAIFCRYPQKPYQERYQLRVEKSIIQPQMMWTGIISTQSQVVTDTSHLFQTIANNTQNGGRLVCLELTGQEVQKPSFSLRNRLPTKGVDLFFEIPMSGMGENYIYNVVNAPITVSLSGGLRPTPVVQCDWLGILAQNLGQGYRLVEIFMDETETTQQGFLSATSQQNSQWFFEKPASRAYDPTPVYQGTVVTHEIKISQAALSGARTTTNWEPVMQDMGNRGWELACILETPEIRYSGLSTIYQKCLIFFQRPLYPQ
;
A
#
# COMPACT_ATOMS: atom_id res chain seq x y z
N MET A 1 43.34 29.27 -15.49
CA MET A 1 43.85 27.97 -15.98
C MET A 1 44.28 27.20 -14.74
N GLY A 2 43.71 26.09 -14.29
CA GLY A 2 42.80 25.10 -14.86
C GLY A 2 43.24 23.75 -14.27
N ASN A 3 42.29 23.00 -13.70
CA ASN A 3 42.36 21.61 -13.20
C ASN A 3 43.07 21.33 -11.86
N SER A 4 42.59 20.42 -10.99
CA SER A 4 41.33 19.66 -10.93
C SER A 4 41.20 18.98 -9.56
N SER A 5 39.94 18.82 -9.15
CA SER A 5 39.43 18.14 -7.96
C SER A 5 39.75 16.64 -7.88
N SER A 6 39.95 16.15 -6.66
CA SER A 6 39.87 14.73 -6.30
C SER A 6 38.68 14.52 -5.37
N THR A 7 37.54 14.15 -5.95
CA THR A 7 36.34 13.74 -5.22
C THR A 7 36.20 12.23 -5.42
N LYS A 8 36.43 11.43 -4.38
CA LYS A 8 36.15 9.98 -4.42
C LYS A 8 34.64 9.77 -4.28
N GLY A 9 33.96 9.68 -5.42
CA GLY A 9 32.61 9.11 -5.51
C GLY A 9 32.67 7.60 -5.33
N LYS A 10 31.77 7.03 -4.51
CA LYS A 10 31.49 5.60 -4.48
C LYS A 10 30.35 5.32 -5.46
N VAL A 11 30.58 4.31 -6.29
CA VAL A 11 29.78 3.90 -7.45
C VAL A 11 28.55 3.11 -7.01
N LEU A 12 27.38 3.51 -7.53
CA LEU A 12 26.15 2.71 -7.63
C LEU A 12 26.33 1.71 -8.79
N ALA A 13 25.97 0.44 -8.59
CA ALA A 13 25.85 -0.54 -9.68
C ALA A 13 24.45 -1.16 -9.66
N PRO A 14 23.72 -1.19 -10.80
CA PRO A 14 22.45 -1.90 -10.93
C PRO A 14 22.62 -3.33 -11.46
N ALA A 15 21.70 -4.19 -11.00
CA ALA A 15 21.16 -5.45 -11.53
C ALA A 15 22.07 -6.44 -12.30
N ASP A 16 22.18 -7.66 -11.76
CA ASP A 16 21.95 -8.86 -12.57
C ASP A 16 21.32 -9.99 -11.73
N GLN A 17 20.33 -10.63 -12.33
CA GLN A 17 19.56 -11.75 -11.80
C GLN A 17 20.42 -13.01 -11.79
N GLN A 18 20.64 -13.59 -10.61
CA GLN A 18 20.87 -15.03 -10.47
C GLN A 18 20.52 -15.47 -9.04
N GLN A 19 19.73 -16.54 -8.95
CA GLN A 19 19.41 -17.26 -7.73
C GLN A 19 20.71 -17.63 -6.98
N GLN A 20 20.94 -17.01 -5.82
CA GLN A 20 21.86 -17.53 -4.81
C GLN A 20 21.15 -17.48 -3.45
N HIS A 21 20.66 -18.63 -3.02
CA HIS A 21 20.58 -18.93 -1.59
C HIS A 21 22.01 -18.85 -1.03
N GLY A 22 22.26 -17.94 -0.09
CA GLY A 22 23.46 -17.98 0.75
C GLY A 22 24.42 -16.79 0.71
N GLN A 23 24.07 -15.62 0.16
CA GLN A 23 24.83 -14.40 0.49
C GLN A 23 24.31 -13.85 1.82
N GLN A 24 25.12 -14.01 2.87
CA GLN A 24 24.95 -13.27 4.12
C GLN A 24 24.89 -11.79 3.77
N ASN A 25 23.70 -11.19 3.87
CA ASN A 25 23.53 -9.74 3.87
C ASN A 25 24.58 -9.17 4.84
N PRO A 26 25.30 -8.09 4.48
CA PRO A 26 26.24 -7.45 5.38
C PRO A 26 25.55 -7.27 6.73
N GLN A 27 26.15 -7.87 7.76
CA GLN A 27 25.54 -8.02 9.07
C GLN A 27 25.21 -6.63 9.60
N GLU A 28 23.92 -6.29 9.58
CA GLU A 28 23.44 -4.99 10.01
C GLU A 28 23.87 -4.80 11.48
N PRO A 29 24.38 -3.62 11.87
CA PRO A 29 24.77 -3.39 13.26
C PRO A 29 23.59 -3.72 14.20
N PRO A 30 23.84 -4.28 15.39
CA PRO A 30 22.79 -4.62 16.34
C PRO A 30 21.93 -3.39 16.65
N TYR A 31 20.62 -3.53 16.53
CA TYR A 31 19.68 -2.50 16.95
C TYR A 31 19.36 -2.68 18.43
N TYR A 32 19.57 -1.62 19.20
CA TYR A 32 19.35 -1.63 20.66
C TYR A 32 17.98 -1.06 21.06
N GLY A 33 17.13 -0.68 20.10
CA GLY A 33 15.76 -0.25 20.39
C GLY A 33 14.81 -1.44 20.60
N PRO A 34 13.54 -1.16 20.93
CA PRO A 34 12.59 -2.19 21.30
C PRO A 34 12.20 -3.07 20.11
N CYS A 35 11.98 -4.36 20.37
CA CYS A 35 11.43 -5.28 19.38
C CYS A 35 9.94 -4.99 19.15
N ALA A 36 9.50 -5.06 17.90
CA ALA A 36 8.09 -4.96 17.53
C ALA A 36 7.46 -6.36 17.55
N GLN A 37 6.46 -6.56 18.40
CA GLN A 37 5.67 -7.79 18.42
C GLN A 37 4.45 -7.65 17.52
N TYR A 38 4.36 -8.47 16.48
CA TYR A 38 3.24 -8.46 15.54
C TYR A 38 2.08 -9.35 15.98
N GLN A 39 0.86 -8.95 15.61
CA GLN A 39 -0.34 -9.76 15.69
C GLN A 39 -1.18 -9.57 14.43
N PHE A 40 -1.81 -10.65 13.97
CA PHE A 40 -2.56 -10.71 12.71
C PHE A 40 -4.02 -11.09 12.99
N VAL A 41 -4.95 -10.35 12.40
CA VAL A 41 -6.38 -10.66 12.45
C VAL A 41 -6.91 -10.78 11.03
N ASN A 42 -7.29 -12.00 10.65
CA ASN A 42 -7.87 -12.28 9.34
C ASN A 42 -9.39 -12.09 9.39
N THR A 43 -9.93 -11.35 8.42
CA THR A 43 -11.36 -11.12 8.25
C THR A 43 -11.79 -11.50 6.84
N GLN A 44 -13.07 -11.79 6.66
CA GLN A 44 -13.65 -12.21 5.37
C GLN A 44 -14.78 -11.25 5.01
N VAL A 45 -14.46 -10.24 4.21
CA VAL A 45 -15.42 -9.20 3.84
C VAL A 45 -16.27 -9.71 2.69
N THR A 46 -17.58 -9.70 2.87
CA THR A 46 -18.55 -10.07 1.84
C THR A 46 -18.88 -8.83 1.02
N MET A 47 -18.53 -8.90 -0.26
CA MET A 47 -18.98 -7.97 -1.30
C MET A 47 -20.28 -8.49 -1.90
N THR A 48 -21.24 -7.61 -2.14
CA THR A 48 -22.54 -7.95 -2.73
C THR A 48 -22.88 -6.99 -3.85
N THR A 49 -23.26 -7.54 -5.00
CA THR A 49 -23.86 -6.78 -6.09
C THR A 49 -25.38 -6.96 -6.03
N PRO A 50 -26.15 -5.96 -5.55
CA PRO A 50 -27.59 -6.03 -5.53
C PRO A 50 -28.13 -6.00 -6.96
N ILE A 51 -29.22 -6.74 -7.19
CA ILE A 51 -29.95 -6.67 -8.46
C ILE A 51 -30.73 -5.35 -8.49
N THR A 52 -30.19 -4.36 -9.17
CA THR A 52 -30.90 -3.10 -9.45
C THR A 52 -31.41 -3.09 -10.90
N PHE A 53 -32.68 -2.75 -11.07
CA PHE A 53 -33.28 -2.47 -12.40
C PHE A 53 -32.92 -1.07 -12.94
N SER A 54 -32.03 -0.35 -12.26
CA SER A 54 -31.53 0.96 -12.68
C SER A 54 -30.26 0.80 -13.51
N ALA A 55 -29.95 1.80 -14.33
CA ALA A 55 -28.74 1.81 -15.15
C ALA A 55 -27.44 1.98 -14.33
N THR A 56 -27.54 2.14 -13.00
CA THR A 56 -26.41 2.27 -12.08
C THR A 56 -26.21 0.94 -11.35
N GLN A 57 -25.02 0.38 -11.46
CA GLN A 57 -24.60 -0.78 -10.68
C GLN A 57 -23.84 -0.30 -9.44
N MET A 58 -24.15 -0.89 -8.28
CA MET A 58 -23.51 -0.58 -7.01
C MET A 58 -22.93 -1.88 -6.43
N ILE A 59 -21.73 -1.85 -5.91
CA ILE A 59 -21.15 -2.94 -5.13
C ILE A 59 -21.08 -2.45 -3.69
N THR A 60 -21.62 -3.23 -2.75
CA THR A 60 -21.56 -2.93 -1.31
C THR A 60 -20.74 -3.97 -0.58
N SER A 61 -20.22 -3.59 0.59
CA SER A 61 -19.40 -4.45 1.44
C SER A 61 -19.89 -4.42 2.88
N ASN A 62 -19.70 -5.51 3.62
CA ASN A 62 -19.96 -5.56 5.07
C ASN A 62 -18.72 -5.24 5.92
N ILE A 63 -17.72 -4.53 5.34
CA ILE A 63 -16.42 -4.27 5.97
C ILE A 63 -16.56 -3.62 7.36
N ASP A 64 -17.57 -2.76 7.53
CA ASP A 64 -17.87 -2.03 8.77
C ASP A 64 -18.14 -2.94 9.97
N ALA A 65 -18.63 -4.17 9.72
CA ALA A 65 -18.89 -5.16 10.77
C ALA A 65 -17.61 -5.60 11.49
N TYR A 66 -16.42 -5.38 10.89
CA TYR A 66 -15.15 -5.81 11.44
C TYR A 66 -14.42 -4.72 12.23
N TYR A 67 -14.79 -3.45 12.10
CA TYR A 67 -14.11 -2.36 12.84
C TYR A 67 -14.14 -2.51 14.36
N PRO A 68 -15.23 -2.98 15.00
CA PRO A 68 -15.22 -3.24 16.44
C PRO A 68 -14.18 -4.28 16.84
N THR A 69 -13.95 -5.30 16.00
CA THR A 69 -12.90 -6.31 16.22
C THR A 69 -11.51 -5.69 16.15
N LEU A 70 -11.29 -4.76 15.21
CA LEU A 70 -10.02 -4.04 15.10
C LEU A 70 -9.79 -3.13 16.31
N ALA A 71 -10.80 -2.37 16.71
CA ALA A 71 -10.74 -1.49 17.88
C ALA A 71 -10.46 -2.29 19.17
N HIS A 72 -11.05 -3.48 19.33
CA HIS A 72 -10.81 -4.32 20.48
C HIS A 72 -9.34 -4.75 20.63
N GLN A 73 -8.64 -5.01 19.52
CA GLN A 73 -7.20 -5.29 19.59
C GLN A 73 -6.42 -4.09 20.11
N MET A 74 -6.82 -2.88 19.75
CA MET A 74 -6.18 -1.66 20.23
C MET A 74 -6.38 -1.44 21.74
N GLU A 75 -7.55 -1.81 22.27
CA GLU A 75 -7.80 -1.81 23.72
C GLU A 75 -6.86 -2.75 24.50
N GLN A 76 -6.38 -3.83 23.86
CA GLN A 76 -5.41 -4.78 24.43
C GLN A 76 -3.96 -4.27 24.38
N GLY A 77 -3.76 -3.06 23.88
CA GLY A 77 -2.45 -2.44 23.78
C GLY A 77 -1.71 -2.77 22.48
N PHE A 78 -2.42 -3.10 21.41
CA PHE A 78 -1.86 -3.11 20.08
C PHE A 78 -2.11 -1.79 19.34
N ARG A 79 -1.24 -1.47 18.38
CA ARG A 79 -1.45 -0.39 17.41
C ARG A 79 -1.71 -1.00 16.05
N LEU A 80 -2.72 -0.49 15.35
CA LEU A 80 -2.99 -0.92 13.98
C LEU A 80 -1.90 -0.32 13.09
N LEU A 81 -1.29 -1.13 12.24
CA LEU A 81 -0.33 -0.66 11.24
C LEU A 81 -0.95 -0.61 9.84
N THR A 82 -1.75 -1.60 9.49
CA THR A 82 -2.50 -1.62 8.24
C THR A 82 -3.69 -2.57 8.36
N PHE A 83 -4.74 -2.32 7.56
CA PHE A 83 -5.83 -3.25 7.33
C PHE A 83 -5.93 -3.48 5.83
N TYR A 84 -5.38 -4.61 5.38
CA TYR A 84 -4.97 -4.81 4.00
C TYR A 84 -5.84 -5.85 3.31
N HIS A 85 -6.34 -5.55 2.11
CA HIS A 85 -7.03 -6.51 1.27
C HIS A 85 -6.05 -7.53 0.67
N ILE A 86 -6.32 -8.84 0.81
CA ILE A 86 -5.47 -9.87 0.22
C ILE A 86 -5.79 -10.01 -1.28
N PRO A 87 -4.88 -9.63 -2.18
CA PRO A 87 -5.18 -9.59 -3.61
C PRO A 87 -5.36 -10.98 -4.19
N GLY A 88 -6.22 -11.07 -5.20
CA GLY A 88 -6.42 -12.27 -6.00
C GLY A 88 -7.18 -13.41 -5.31
N GLU A 89 -7.56 -13.29 -4.04
CA GLU A 89 -8.39 -14.29 -3.35
C GLU A 89 -9.85 -13.88 -3.36
N VAL A 90 -10.68 -14.70 -4.00
CA VAL A 90 -12.12 -14.45 -4.10
C VAL A 90 -12.83 -15.78 -3.99
N THR A 91 -13.71 -15.91 -2.98
CA THR A 91 -14.54 -17.10 -2.78
C THR A 91 -16.02 -16.76 -2.91
N ARG A 92 -16.76 -17.49 -3.75
CA ARG A 92 -18.20 -17.24 -3.95
C ARG A 92 -19.02 -17.82 -2.80
N THR A 93 -19.99 -17.08 -2.28
CA THR A 93 -20.75 -17.44 -1.07
C THR A 93 -21.95 -18.38 -1.29
N GLY A 94 -22.18 -18.88 -2.50
CA GLY A 94 -23.42 -19.65 -2.80
C GLY A 94 -23.41 -20.42 -4.12
N GLY A 95 -22.23 -20.88 -4.58
CA GLY A 95 -22.10 -21.59 -5.86
C GLY A 95 -22.00 -20.67 -7.08
N LEU A 96 -22.18 -21.24 -8.27
CA LEU A 96 -21.92 -20.57 -9.57
C LEU A 96 -22.76 -19.30 -9.82
N PHE A 97 -23.94 -19.19 -9.20
CA PHE A 97 -24.89 -18.09 -9.41
C PHE A 97 -24.93 -17.05 -8.27
N SER A 98 -24.06 -17.16 -7.26
CA SER A 98 -24.02 -16.17 -6.18
C SER A 98 -23.59 -14.79 -6.70
N GLN A 99 -24.31 -13.76 -6.26
CA GLN A 99 -23.98 -12.34 -6.50
C GLN A 99 -23.09 -11.75 -5.38
N SER A 100 -22.68 -12.60 -4.44
CA SER A 100 -21.84 -12.22 -3.33
C SER A 100 -20.54 -13.03 -3.35
N VAL A 101 -19.46 -12.33 -3.04
CA VAL A 101 -18.11 -12.89 -2.94
C VAL A 101 -17.48 -12.48 -1.62
N ASN A 102 -16.72 -13.39 -1.03
CA ASN A 102 -15.88 -13.08 0.11
C ASN A 102 -14.48 -12.76 -0.39
N MET A 103 -13.95 -11.66 0.12
CA MET A 103 -12.60 -11.18 -0.08
C MET A 103 -11.89 -11.20 1.29
N PRO A 104 -10.69 -11.79 1.40
CA PRO A 104 -9.96 -11.77 2.65
C PRO A 104 -9.33 -10.40 2.88
N PHE A 105 -9.37 -9.96 4.13
CA PHE A 105 -8.58 -8.85 4.61
C PHE A 105 -7.75 -9.31 5.80
N GLN A 106 -6.61 -8.69 6.02
CA GLN A 106 -5.78 -8.93 7.18
C GLN A 106 -5.43 -7.62 7.86
N ALA A 107 -5.83 -7.49 9.11
CA ALA A 107 -5.34 -6.42 9.98
C ALA A 107 -4.01 -6.84 10.60
N ILE A 108 -3.02 -5.97 10.49
CA ILE A 108 -1.68 -6.18 11.02
C ILE A 108 -1.46 -5.17 12.13
N PHE A 109 -1.14 -5.69 13.30
CA PHE A 109 -0.94 -4.93 14.52
C PHE A 109 0.49 -5.05 15.00
N CYS A 110 0.98 -4.05 15.73
CA CYS A 110 2.21 -4.16 16.50
C CYS A 110 2.03 -3.68 17.96
N ARG A 111 2.92 -4.14 18.83
CA ARG A 111 3.14 -3.54 20.15
C ARG A 111 4.60 -3.61 20.54
N TYR A 112 5.01 -2.76 21.47
CA TYR A 112 6.35 -2.72 22.05
C TYR A 112 6.27 -3.07 23.54
N PRO A 113 6.47 -4.35 23.94
CA PRO A 113 6.28 -4.77 25.32
C PRO A 113 7.18 -4.05 26.34
N GLN A 114 8.31 -3.52 25.87
CA GLN A 114 9.32 -2.84 26.68
C GLN A 114 9.03 -1.35 26.88
N LYS A 115 8.06 -0.77 26.15
CA LYS A 115 7.67 0.64 26.29
C LYS A 115 6.45 0.73 27.22
N PRO A 116 6.51 1.49 28.33
CA PRO A 116 5.34 1.68 29.18
C PRO A 116 4.19 2.28 28.39
N TYR A 117 3.00 1.71 28.57
CA TYR A 117 1.78 2.07 27.83
C TYR A 117 1.25 3.44 28.28
N GLN A 118 1.89 4.52 27.81
CA GLN A 118 1.54 5.89 28.22
C GLN A 118 0.45 6.50 27.34
N GLU A 119 0.34 6.07 26.08
CA GLU A 119 -0.61 6.62 25.12
C GLU A 119 -1.60 5.52 24.69
N ARG A 120 -2.90 5.78 24.94
CA ARG A 120 -3.98 4.94 24.44
C ARG A 120 -4.60 5.63 23.24
N TYR A 121 -4.83 4.86 22.18
CA TYR A 121 -5.46 5.34 20.97
C TYR A 121 -6.79 4.63 20.76
N GLN A 122 -7.76 5.35 20.23
CA GLN A 122 -9.01 4.81 19.72
C GLN A 122 -8.94 4.74 18.19
N LEU A 123 -9.46 3.66 17.62
CA LEU A 123 -9.65 3.57 16.19
C LEU A 123 -10.80 4.46 15.74
N ARG A 124 -10.54 5.31 14.74
CA ARG A 124 -11.56 6.04 13.99
C ARG A 124 -11.44 5.68 12.52
N VAL A 125 -12.55 5.26 11.91
CA VAL A 125 -12.59 4.93 10.48
C VAL A 125 -13.51 5.93 9.79
N GLU A 126 -13.01 6.54 8.70
CA GLU A 126 -13.74 7.51 7.91
C GLU A 126 -13.87 7.05 6.48
N LYS A 127 -15.07 7.22 5.91
CA LYS A 127 -15.36 6.85 4.53
C LYS A 127 -14.87 7.95 3.58
N SER A 128 -14.33 7.53 2.46
CA SER A 128 -13.95 8.40 1.36
C SER A 128 -14.19 7.72 0.02
N ILE A 129 -13.94 8.47 -1.05
CA ILE A 129 -14.03 7.99 -2.42
C ILE A 129 -12.84 8.47 -3.24
N ILE A 130 -12.50 7.68 -4.25
CA ILE A 130 -11.68 8.12 -5.37
C ILE A 130 -12.44 7.95 -6.67
N GLN A 131 -12.11 8.77 -7.65
CA GLN A 131 -12.61 8.61 -9.01
C GLN A 131 -11.44 8.33 -9.95
N PRO A 132 -11.12 7.04 -10.17
CA PRO A 132 -10.05 6.64 -11.07
C PRO A 132 -10.29 7.14 -12.48
N GLN A 133 -9.19 7.40 -13.19
CA GLN A 133 -9.23 7.79 -14.58
C GLN A 133 -8.33 6.87 -15.41
N MET A 134 -8.86 6.39 -16.54
CA MET A 134 -8.11 5.57 -17.48
C MET A 134 -8.07 6.24 -18.85
N MET A 135 -6.90 6.28 -19.45
CA MET A 135 -6.76 6.69 -20.85
C MET A 135 -6.07 5.61 -21.68
N TRP A 136 -6.68 5.33 -22.83
CA TRP A 136 -6.09 4.51 -23.87
C TRP A 136 -5.61 5.42 -24.99
N THR A 137 -4.29 5.53 -25.16
CA THR A 137 -3.70 6.23 -26.30
C THR A 137 -3.35 5.20 -27.37
N GLY A 138 -4.00 5.30 -28.53
CA GLY A 138 -3.64 4.52 -29.72
C GLY A 138 -2.32 5.00 -30.33
N ILE A 139 -2.12 4.77 -31.63
CA ILE A 139 -0.89 5.20 -32.36
C ILE A 139 -0.70 6.74 -32.34
N ILE A 140 -1.76 7.50 -32.02
CA ILE A 140 -1.72 8.96 -31.88
C ILE A 140 -1.70 9.31 -30.39
N SER A 141 -0.56 9.83 -29.91
CA SER A 141 -0.39 10.24 -28.51
C SER A 141 -1.07 11.58 -28.24
N THR A 142 -2.06 11.63 -27.35
CA THR A 142 -2.45 12.88 -26.69
C THR A 142 -1.84 12.91 -25.30
N GLN A 143 -0.90 13.85 -25.07
CA GLN A 143 -0.17 14.03 -23.81
C GLN A 143 -1.05 14.65 -22.70
N SER A 144 -2.19 14.05 -22.39
CA SER A 144 -2.92 14.45 -21.18
C SER A 144 -2.33 13.67 -20.00
N GLN A 145 -1.79 14.37 -19.01
CA GLN A 145 -1.53 13.80 -17.69
C GLN A 145 -2.90 13.45 -17.10
N VAL A 146 -3.10 12.19 -16.76
CA VAL A 146 -4.32 11.69 -16.12
C VAL A 146 -3.97 11.49 -14.67
N VAL A 147 -4.80 11.98 -13.77
CA VAL A 147 -4.65 11.78 -12.34
C VAL A 147 -6.03 11.53 -11.76
N THR A 148 -6.14 10.52 -10.92
CA THR A 148 -7.34 10.23 -10.12
C THR A 148 -7.72 11.44 -9.26
N ASP A 149 -9.02 11.72 -9.17
CA ASP A 149 -9.51 12.71 -8.21
C ASP A 149 -9.47 12.12 -6.80
N THR A 150 -8.52 12.62 -5.99
CA THR A 150 -8.32 12.24 -4.59
C THR A 150 -8.65 13.39 -3.62
N SER A 151 -9.39 14.41 -4.07
CA SER A 151 -9.70 15.60 -3.26
C SER A 151 -10.41 15.27 -1.96
N HIS A 152 -11.35 14.32 -2.00
CA HIS A 152 -12.08 13.87 -0.80
C HIS A 152 -11.15 13.15 0.20
N LEU A 153 -10.15 12.39 -0.27
CA LEU A 153 -9.15 11.78 0.61
C LEU A 153 -8.39 12.85 1.41
N PHE A 154 -7.85 13.85 0.71
CA PHE A 154 -7.08 14.92 1.37
C PHE A 154 -7.93 15.75 2.34
N GLN A 155 -9.19 16.03 1.99
CA GLN A 155 -10.10 16.73 2.88
C GLN A 155 -10.39 15.90 4.14
N THR A 156 -10.66 14.60 4.01
CA THR A 156 -10.89 13.71 5.16
C THR A 156 -9.64 13.60 6.05
N ILE A 157 -8.45 13.46 5.46
CA ILE A 157 -7.19 13.46 6.21
C ILE A 157 -7.04 14.77 6.98
N ALA A 158 -7.11 15.91 6.30
CA ALA A 158 -6.94 17.23 6.91
C ALA A 158 -7.90 17.46 8.08
N ASN A 159 -9.18 17.11 7.91
CA ASN A 159 -10.20 17.26 8.95
C ASN A 159 -9.89 16.40 10.19
N ASN A 160 -9.41 15.18 10.02
CA ASN A 160 -9.11 14.29 11.15
C ASN A 160 -7.79 14.67 11.83
N THR A 161 -6.79 15.07 11.07
CA THR A 161 -5.47 15.44 11.61
C THR A 161 -5.51 16.76 12.37
N GLN A 162 -6.39 17.70 11.98
CA GLN A 162 -6.65 18.91 12.76
C GLN A 162 -7.22 18.62 14.16
N ASN A 163 -7.88 17.47 14.33
CA ASN A 163 -8.46 17.04 15.60
C ASN A 163 -7.55 16.07 16.37
N GLY A 164 -6.24 16.06 16.08
CA GLY A 164 -5.26 15.18 16.73
C GLY A 164 -5.27 13.74 16.23
N GLY A 165 -6.02 13.43 15.18
CA GLY A 165 -6.00 12.10 14.56
C GLY A 165 -4.72 11.85 13.78
N ARG A 166 -4.16 10.66 13.93
CA ARG A 166 -2.99 10.22 13.18
C ARG A 166 -3.41 9.15 12.17
N LEU A 167 -3.11 9.36 10.89
CA LEU A 167 -3.42 8.42 9.83
C LEU A 167 -2.61 7.13 10.05
N VAL A 168 -3.27 5.98 9.87
CA VAL A 168 -2.68 4.66 9.94
C VAL A 168 -2.49 4.11 8.53
N CYS A 169 -3.58 3.91 7.81
CA CYS A 169 -3.59 3.34 6.47
C CYS A 169 -4.83 3.81 5.68
N LEU A 170 -4.79 3.59 4.37
CA LEU A 170 -5.90 3.79 3.45
C LEU A 170 -6.17 2.48 2.73
N GLU A 171 -7.41 2.02 2.68
CA GLU A 171 -7.74 0.74 2.07
C GLU A 171 -8.96 0.84 1.14
N LEU A 172 -8.88 0.20 -0.03
CA LEU A 172 -10.01 0.06 -0.93
C LEU A 172 -11.03 -0.93 -0.35
N THR A 173 -12.27 -0.49 -0.20
CA THR A 173 -13.28 -1.23 0.58
C THR A 173 -14.08 -2.24 -0.23
N GLY A 174 -13.78 -2.32 -1.53
CA GLY A 174 -14.57 -3.04 -2.54
C GLY A 174 -15.92 -2.38 -2.87
N GLN A 175 -16.28 -1.28 -2.22
CA GLN A 175 -17.49 -0.53 -2.57
C GLN A 175 -17.28 0.24 -3.87
N GLU A 176 -18.16 0.07 -4.84
CA GLU A 176 -18.03 0.72 -6.14
C GLU A 176 -19.38 1.22 -6.65
N VAL A 177 -19.39 2.36 -7.31
CA VAL A 177 -20.56 2.89 -8.01
C VAL A 177 -20.22 3.09 -9.47
N GLN A 178 -20.80 2.26 -10.33
CA GLN A 178 -20.69 2.38 -11.77
C GLN A 178 -21.91 3.12 -12.31
N LYS A 179 -21.67 4.34 -12.82
CA LYS A 179 -22.69 5.14 -13.51
C LYS A 179 -22.72 4.77 -15.00
N PRO A 180 -23.89 4.79 -15.65
CA PRO A 180 -23.99 4.56 -17.08
C PRO A 180 -23.22 5.66 -17.83
N SER A 181 -22.22 5.28 -18.63
CA SER A 181 -21.46 6.21 -19.46
C SER A 181 -21.91 6.08 -20.92
N PHE A 182 -22.47 7.16 -21.47
CA PHE A 182 -22.78 7.30 -22.89
C PHE A 182 -21.70 8.10 -23.65
N SER A 183 -20.58 8.43 -22.99
CA SER A 183 -19.50 9.24 -23.57
C SER A 183 -18.30 8.38 -23.97
N LEU A 184 -17.60 8.78 -25.04
CA LEU A 184 -16.32 8.16 -25.47
C LEU A 184 -15.18 8.28 -24.44
N ARG A 185 -15.37 9.00 -23.33
CA ARG A 185 -14.42 9.01 -22.20
C ARG A 185 -14.82 7.88 -21.25
N ASN A 186 -14.02 6.82 -21.21
CA ASN A 186 -14.14 5.72 -20.26
C ASN A 186 -13.93 6.25 -18.83
N ARG A 187 -15.01 6.64 -18.15
CA ARG A 187 -14.97 6.92 -16.71
C ARG A 187 -15.03 5.58 -15.98
N LEU A 188 -13.99 5.28 -15.21
CA LEU A 188 -13.95 4.14 -14.30
C LEU A 188 -14.98 4.34 -13.16
N PRO A 189 -15.43 3.25 -12.50
CA PRO A 189 -16.34 3.36 -11.36
C PRO A 189 -15.73 4.21 -10.25
N THR A 190 -16.56 4.95 -9.53
CA THR A 190 -16.14 5.59 -8.28
C THR A 190 -15.92 4.50 -7.25
N LYS A 191 -14.73 4.47 -6.63
CA LYS A 191 -14.34 3.46 -5.64
C LYS A 191 -14.39 4.03 -4.23
N GLY A 192 -14.89 3.25 -3.28
CA GLY A 192 -14.88 3.55 -1.85
C GLY A 192 -13.52 3.25 -1.23
N VAL A 193 -13.07 4.14 -0.36
CA VAL A 193 -11.82 4.03 0.40
C VAL A 193 -12.13 4.27 1.87
N ASP A 194 -11.58 3.44 2.75
CA ASP A 194 -11.61 3.67 4.18
C ASP A 194 -10.29 4.24 4.65
N LEU A 195 -10.36 5.28 5.48
CA LEU A 195 -9.21 5.89 6.12
C LEU A 195 -9.24 5.54 7.60
N PHE A 196 -8.16 4.92 8.07
CA PHE A 196 -8.02 4.49 9.45
C PHE A 196 -7.16 5.50 10.19
N PHE A 197 -7.67 6.00 11.32
CA PHE A 197 -6.99 6.96 12.19
C PHE A 197 -6.86 6.42 13.60
N GLU A 198 -5.72 6.71 14.23
CA GLU A 198 -5.51 6.62 15.66
C GLU A 198 -5.81 7.97 16.31
N ILE A 199 -6.80 7.99 17.20
CA ILE A 199 -7.14 9.20 17.98
C ILE A 199 -6.62 9.03 19.42
N PRO A 200 -5.74 9.92 19.91
CA PRO A 200 -5.23 9.83 21.27
C PRO A 200 -6.38 10.05 22.27
N MET A 201 -6.54 9.13 23.22
CA MET A 201 -7.59 9.21 24.25
C MET A 201 -7.27 10.24 25.33
N SER A 202 -5.98 10.47 25.61
CA SER A 202 -5.54 11.59 26.42
C SER A 202 -5.51 12.83 25.53
N GLY A 203 -6.23 13.90 25.89
CA GLY A 203 -6.32 15.16 25.13
C GLY A 203 -5.01 15.96 24.94
N MET A 204 -3.85 15.32 25.11
CA MET A 204 -2.50 15.84 24.87
C MET A 204 -1.83 15.07 23.73
N GLY A 205 -2.51 14.92 22.59
CA GLY A 205 -1.92 14.36 21.38
C GLY A 205 -0.95 15.35 20.72
N GLU A 206 0.19 14.86 20.24
CA GLU A 206 1.03 15.64 19.33
C GLU A 206 0.34 15.76 17.96
N ASN A 207 0.34 16.96 17.38
CA ASN A 207 -0.18 17.17 16.03
C ASN A 207 0.87 16.73 15.00
N TYR A 208 0.40 16.20 13.87
CA TYR A 208 1.25 15.74 12.78
C TYR A 208 0.98 16.56 11.50
N ILE A 209 2.04 16.85 10.76
CA ILE A 209 1.98 17.37 9.39
C ILE A 209 2.22 16.23 8.41
N TYR A 210 1.59 16.33 7.24
CA TYR A 210 1.69 15.32 6.20
C TYR A 210 2.32 15.90 4.94
N ASN A 211 3.24 15.15 4.35
CA ASN A 211 3.78 15.40 3.02
C ASN A 211 3.31 14.26 2.10
N VAL A 212 2.79 14.62 0.93
CA VAL A 212 2.28 13.63 -0.04
C VAL A 212 3.13 13.72 -1.29
N VAL A 213 3.77 12.62 -1.65
CA VAL A 213 4.61 12.53 -2.86
C VAL A 213 3.88 11.68 -3.89
N ASN A 214 3.62 12.26 -5.07
CA ASN A 214 3.15 11.51 -6.23
C ASN A 214 4.35 10.87 -6.93
N ALA A 215 4.35 9.55 -7.02
CA ALA A 215 5.41 8.77 -7.63
C ALA A 215 4.88 8.02 -8.86
N PRO A 216 5.30 8.44 -10.07
CA PRO A 216 4.91 7.76 -11.30
C PRO A 216 5.58 6.38 -11.38
N ILE A 217 4.84 5.42 -11.92
CA ILE A 217 5.25 4.04 -12.10
C ILE A 217 5.12 3.70 -13.57
N THR A 218 6.24 3.43 -14.24
CA THR A 218 6.23 2.98 -15.62
C THR A 218 6.26 1.46 -15.67
N VAL A 219 5.28 0.86 -16.33
CA VAL A 219 5.19 -0.57 -16.57
C VAL A 219 5.41 -0.80 -18.06
N SER A 220 6.47 -1.52 -18.41
CA SER A 220 6.75 -1.89 -19.81
C SER A 220 6.60 -3.40 -19.98
N LEU A 221 5.89 -3.83 -21.02
CA LEU A 221 5.84 -5.25 -21.36
C LEU A 221 7.08 -5.63 -22.17
N SER A 222 7.92 -6.49 -21.61
CA SER A 222 9.15 -6.97 -22.25
C SER A 222 9.09 -8.48 -22.51
N GLY A 223 9.57 -8.93 -23.66
CA GLY A 223 9.61 -10.34 -24.06
C GLY A 223 8.65 -10.70 -25.20
N GLY A 224 8.89 -11.86 -25.83
CA GLY A 224 8.16 -12.35 -27.01
C GLY A 224 6.75 -12.87 -26.71
N LEU A 225 6.45 -14.13 -27.04
CA LEU A 225 5.11 -14.73 -26.92
C LEU A 225 4.49 -14.71 -25.50
N ARG A 226 5.30 -14.44 -24.47
CA ARG A 226 4.86 -14.28 -23.08
C ARG A 226 5.50 -13.01 -22.50
N PRO A 227 4.91 -11.83 -22.74
CA PRO A 227 5.43 -10.59 -22.21
C PRO A 227 5.43 -10.63 -20.67
N THR A 228 6.52 -10.19 -20.08
CA THR A 228 6.66 -10.00 -18.62
C THR A 228 6.68 -8.51 -18.32
N PRO A 229 5.89 -8.03 -17.36
CA PRO A 229 5.94 -6.63 -16.95
C PRO A 229 7.30 -6.31 -16.29
N VAL A 230 7.94 -5.25 -16.77
CA VAL A 230 9.12 -4.63 -16.17
C VAL A 230 8.69 -3.29 -15.60
N VAL A 231 8.79 -3.17 -14.28
CA VAL A 231 8.36 -1.98 -13.54
C VAL A 231 9.54 -1.08 -13.23
N GLN A 232 9.38 0.20 -13.51
CA GLN A 232 10.35 1.25 -13.24
C GLN A 232 9.74 2.27 -12.28
N CYS A 233 10.30 2.31 -11.07
CA CYS A 233 10.02 3.33 -10.05
C CYS A 233 11.17 3.32 -9.04
N ASP A 234 11.58 4.50 -8.55
CA ASP A 234 12.66 4.63 -7.56
C ASP A 234 12.12 4.57 -6.13
N TRP A 235 11.62 3.38 -5.76
CA TRP A 235 11.01 3.13 -4.45
C TRP A 235 11.93 3.55 -3.29
N LEU A 236 13.22 3.19 -3.38
CA LEU A 236 14.20 3.44 -2.33
C LEU A 236 14.63 4.90 -2.28
N GLY A 237 14.79 5.57 -3.43
CA GLY A 237 15.12 6.98 -3.48
C GLY A 237 14.03 7.86 -2.87
N ILE A 238 12.76 7.59 -3.19
CA ILE A 238 11.60 8.32 -2.62
C ILE A 238 11.54 8.13 -1.10
N LEU A 239 11.70 6.88 -0.62
CA LEU A 239 11.74 6.58 0.81
C LEU A 239 12.90 7.32 1.49
N ALA A 240 14.13 7.13 0.99
CA ALA A 240 15.33 7.71 1.60
C ALA A 240 15.31 9.23 1.63
N GLN A 241 14.81 9.88 0.57
CA GLN A 241 14.70 11.33 0.48
C GLN A 241 13.81 11.91 1.59
N ASN A 242 12.70 11.25 1.92
CA ASN A 242 11.76 11.73 2.92
C ASN A 242 12.20 11.36 4.34
N LEU A 243 12.70 10.14 4.57
CA LEU A 243 13.27 9.76 5.87
C LEU A 243 14.46 10.65 6.26
N GLY A 244 15.28 11.03 5.28
CA GLY A 244 16.39 11.97 5.44
C GLY A 244 15.99 13.40 5.84
N GLN A 245 14.69 13.73 5.80
CA GLN A 245 14.13 15.02 6.23
C GLN A 245 13.34 14.90 7.55
N GLY A 246 13.46 13.76 8.25
CA GLY A 246 12.79 13.50 9.51
C GLY A 246 11.33 13.04 9.38
N TYR A 247 10.85 12.78 8.15
CA TYR A 247 9.53 12.20 7.94
C TYR A 247 9.54 10.69 8.20
N ARG A 248 8.37 10.15 8.50
CA ARG A 248 8.05 8.72 8.62
C ARG A 248 7.09 8.34 7.50
N LEU A 249 7.26 7.15 6.89
CA LEU A 249 6.28 6.63 5.94
C LEU A 249 5.02 6.15 6.70
N VAL A 250 3.85 6.55 6.22
CA VAL A 250 2.55 6.09 6.73
C VAL A 250 1.96 5.05 5.80
N GLU A 251 1.74 5.42 4.54
CA GLU A 251 1.06 4.57 3.57
C GLU A 251 1.53 4.88 2.14
N ILE A 252 1.47 3.89 1.25
CA ILE A 252 1.60 4.07 -0.19
C ILE A 252 0.30 3.61 -0.84
N PHE A 253 -0.48 4.58 -1.33
CA PHE A 253 -1.77 4.31 -1.95
C PHE A 253 -1.64 4.33 -3.47
N MET A 254 -2.03 3.24 -4.13
CA MET A 254 -2.16 3.22 -5.60
C MET A 254 -3.42 4.00 -5.98
N ASP A 255 -3.28 5.06 -6.77
CA ASP A 255 -4.42 5.93 -7.08
C ASP A 255 -5.35 5.35 -8.17
N GLU A 256 -5.09 4.11 -8.63
CA GLU A 256 -5.84 3.40 -9.68
C GLU A 256 -5.87 4.15 -11.03
N THR A 257 -5.01 5.15 -11.21
CA THR A 257 -4.81 5.79 -12.52
C THR A 257 -4.05 4.84 -13.43
N GLU A 258 -4.54 4.67 -14.65
CA GLU A 258 -3.81 3.94 -15.67
C GLU A 258 -3.86 4.63 -17.03
N THR A 259 -2.70 4.94 -17.59
CA THR A 259 -2.56 5.39 -18.98
C THR A 259 -1.78 4.36 -19.77
N THR A 260 -2.44 3.67 -20.70
CA THR A 260 -1.78 2.70 -21.58
C THR A 260 -1.48 3.32 -22.93
N GLN A 261 -0.23 3.17 -23.38
CA GLN A 261 0.23 3.47 -24.72
C GLN A 261 0.56 2.15 -25.44
N GLN A 262 -0.20 1.85 -26.49
CA GLN A 262 -0.02 0.62 -27.27
C GLN A 262 0.79 0.89 -28.54
N GLY A 263 1.92 0.22 -28.69
CA GLY A 263 2.67 0.07 -29.93
C GLY A 263 2.33 -1.23 -30.66
N PHE A 264 2.88 -1.42 -31.86
CA PHE A 264 2.58 -2.58 -32.71
C PHE A 264 2.94 -3.94 -32.07
N LEU A 265 3.99 -3.99 -31.24
CA LEU A 265 4.47 -5.21 -30.54
C LEU A 265 4.81 -4.98 -29.05
N SER A 266 4.51 -3.80 -28.50
CA SER A 266 4.85 -3.44 -27.12
C SER A 266 3.74 -2.60 -26.52
N ALA A 267 3.50 -2.73 -25.22
CA ALA A 267 2.64 -1.82 -24.49
C ALA A 267 3.43 -1.25 -23.30
N THR A 268 3.31 0.05 -23.11
CA THR A 268 3.80 0.75 -21.93
C THR A 268 2.60 1.34 -21.21
N SER A 269 2.46 1.04 -19.93
CA SER A 269 1.45 1.62 -19.05
C SER A 269 2.11 2.55 -18.05
N GLN A 270 1.47 3.66 -17.74
CA GLN A 270 1.85 4.61 -16.69
C GLN A 270 0.79 4.54 -15.61
N GLN A 271 1.23 4.27 -14.39
CA GLN A 271 0.43 4.29 -13.18
C GLN A 271 0.99 5.33 -12.22
N ASN A 272 0.25 5.65 -11.16
CA ASN A 272 0.69 6.60 -10.15
C ASN A 272 0.41 6.07 -8.74
N SER A 273 1.31 6.43 -7.82
CA SER A 273 1.19 6.10 -6.40
C SER A 273 1.33 7.37 -5.56
N GLN A 274 0.55 7.45 -4.48
CA GLN A 274 0.57 8.53 -3.52
C GLN A 274 1.21 8.05 -2.23
N TRP A 275 2.35 8.64 -1.89
CA TRP A 275 3.10 8.28 -0.69
C TRP A 275 2.80 9.28 0.40
N PHE A 276 2.22 8.80 1.50
CA PHE A 276 1.88 9.59 2.66
C PHE A 276 3.02 9.50 3.66
N PHE A 277 3.66 10.64 3.89
CA PHE A 277 4.69 10.81 4.89
C PHE A 277 4.17 11.72 6.00
N GLU A 278 4.54 11.43 7.23
CA GLU A 278 4.15 12.25 8.39
C GLU A 278 5.34 12.67 9.23
N LYS A 279 5.14 13.72 10.02
CA LYS A 279 6.13 14.25 10.95
C LYS A 279 5.43 15.06 12.04
N PRO A 280 5.94 15.06 13.28
CA PRO A 280 5.48 15.98 14.30
C PRO A 280 5.45 17.44 13.84
N ALA A 281 4.32 18.12 14.02
CA ALA A 281 4.17 19.54 13.67
C ALA A 281 5.16 20.42 14.44
N SER A 282 5.48 20.03 15.69
CA SER A 282 6.51 20.64 16.54
C SER A 282 7.90 20.67 15.87
N ARG A 283 8.15 19.75 14.95
CA ARG A 283 9.43 19.61 14.24
C ARG A 283 9.35 20.05 12.79
N ALA A 284 8.26 20.66 12.31
CA ALA A 284 8.01 20.88 10.87
C ALA A 284 9.24 21.32 10.04
N TYR A 285 10.06 22.22 10.58
CA TYR A 285 11.25 22.79 9.93
C TYR A 285 12.59 22.11 10.30
N ASP A 286 12.60 21.08 11.15
CA ASP A 286 13.79 20.31 11.54
C ASP A 286 14.06 19.18 10.53
N PRO A 287 15.13 19.25 9.72
CA PRO A 287 15.43 18.23 8.72
C PRO A 287 16.14 17.00 9.31
N THR A 288 16.36 16.93 10.64
CA THR A 288 17.12 15.86 11.26
C THR A 288 16.48 14.49 10.99
N PRO A 289 17.20 13.53 10.41
CA PRO A 289 16.70 12.17 10.23
C PRO A 289 16.35 11.54 11.59
N VAL A 290 15.15 10.98 11.70
CA VAL A 290 14.66 10.29 12.91
C VAL A 290 14.46 8.80 12.67
N TYR A 291 14.18 8.41 11.43
CA TYR A 291 13.86 7.05 11.05
C TYR A 291 14.85 6.55 10.00
N GLN A 292 15.12 5.25 10.06
CA GLN A 292 15.68 4.51 8.93
C GLN A 292 14.61 3.59 8.35
N GLY A 293 14.72 3.30 7.06
CA GLY A 293 13.78 2.46 6.32
C GLY A 293 14.51 1.33 5.59
N THR A 294 13.78 0.25 5.36
CA THR A 294 14.23 -0.86 4.52
C THR A 294 13.02 -1.47 3.80
N VAL A 295 13.28 -2.18 2.70
CA VAL A 295 12.24 -2.78 1.87
C VAL A 295 12.57 -4.23 1.64
N VAL A 296 11.61 -5.11 1.92
CA VAL A 296 11.70 -6.53 1.62
C VAL A 296 10.87 -6.82 0.38
N THR A 297 11.50 -7.39 -0.64
CA THR A 297 10.77 -7.95 -1.78
C THR A 297 10.15 -9.27 -1.37
N HIS A 298 8.86 -9.42 -1.62
CA HIS A 298 8.10 -10.63 -1.30
C HIS A 298 7.27 -11.05 -2.51
N GLU A 299 7.02 -12.34 -2.67
CA GLU A 299 6.11 -12.85 -3.72
C GLU A 299 4.91 -13.53 -3.06
N ILE A 300 3.71 -13.13 -3.47
CA ILE A 300 2.49 -13.85 -3.14
C ILE A 300 2.11 -14.78 -4.28
N LYS A 301 1.49 -15.92 -3.95
CA LYS A 301 1.06 -16.91 -4.92
C LYS A 301 -0.45 -16.95 -5.00
N ILE A 302 -1.00 -16.63 -6.16
CA ILE A 302 -2.43 -16.71 -6.47
C ILE A 302 -2.65 -17.96 -7.33
N SER A 303 -3.47 -18.88 -6.85
CA SER A 303 -3.79 -20.14 -7.54
C SER A 303 -5.27 -20.17 -7.90
N GLN A 304 -5.59 -20.23 -9.19
CA GLN A 304 -6.95 -20.41 -9.66
C GLN A 304 -7.37 -21.87 -9.50
N ALA A 305 -8.45 -22.09 -8.76
CA ALA A 305 -9.12 -23.38 -8.68
C ALA A 305 -10.42 -23.31 -9.50
N ALA A 306 -10.50 -24.12 -10.55
CA ALA A 306 -11.48 -24.02 -11.63
C ALA A 306 -12.95 -23.82 -11.19
N LEU A 307 -13.36 -24.37 -10.04
CA LEU A 307 -14.74 -24.31 -9.54
C LEU A 307 -14.90 -23.62 -8.19
N SER A 308 -13.81 -23.33 -7.46
CA SER A 308 -13.87 -22.80 -6.09
C SER A 308 -13.37 -21.36 -5.96
N GLY A 309 -13.02 -20.71 -7.08
CA GLY A 309 -12.43 -19.37 -7.09
C GLY A 309 -10.91 -19.40 -7.00
N ALA A 310 -10.32 -18.23 -6.78
CA ALA A 310 -8.87 -18.08 -6.64
C ALA A 310 -8.49 -18.05 -5.16
N ARG A 311 -7.35 -18.67 -4.81
CA ARG A 311 -6.79 -18.68 -3.46
C ARG A 311 -5.43 -18.02 -3.47
N THR A 312 -5.15 -17.21 -2.46
CA THR A 312 -3.86 -16.53 -2.33
C THR A 312 -3.09 -17.11 -1.16
N THR A 313 -1.79 -17.30 -1.36
CA THR A 313 -0.85 -17.67 -0.32
C THR A 313 0.12 -16.50 -0.17
N THR A 314 -0.01 -15.79 0.95
CA THR A 314 0.79 -14.60 1.25
C THR A 314 2.11 -14.98 1.90
N ASN A 315 2.10 -15.72 3.02
CA ASN A 315 3.30 -16.15 3.76
C ASN A 315 4.26 -15.01 4.15
N TRP A 316 3.77 -13.79 4.36
CA TRP A 316 4.61 -12.67 4.83
C TRP A 316 4.70 -12.59 6.35
N GLU A 317 3.86 -13.30 7.10
CA GLU A 317 3.83 -13.22 8.56
C GLU A 317 5.17 -13.63 9.20
N PRO A 318 5.85 -14.71 8.76
CA PRO A 318 7.18 -15.04 9.26
C PRO A 318 8.23 -13.96 8.93
N VAL A 319 8.11 -13.30 7.76
CA VAL A 319 9.00 -12.20 7.36
C VAL A 319 8.81 -11.02 8.31
N MET A 320 7.56 -10.65 8.60
CA MET A 320 7.25 -9.55 9.53
C MET A 320 7.69 -9.87 10.95
N GLN A 321 7.50 -11.10 11.42
CA GLN A 321 7.98 -11.52 12.75
C GLN A 321 9.50 -11.44 12.87
N ASP A 322 10.24 -11.92 11.86
CA ASP A 322 11.71 -11.80 11.82
C ASP A 322 12.16 -10.34 11.82
N MET A 323 11.53 -9.50 11.00
CA MET A 323 11.78 -8.06 10.96
C MET A 323 11.48 -7.39 12.31
N GLY A 324 10.36 -7.75 12.96
CA GLY A 324 9.96 -7.22 14.27
C GLY A 324 10.91 -7.56 15.40
N ASN A 325 11.45 -8.79 15.41
CA ASN A 325 12.50 -9.22 16.33
C ASN A 325 13.79 -8.40 16.17
N ARG A 326 14.01 -7.82 14.99
CA ARG A 326 15.11 -6.89 14.69
C ARG A 326 14.73 -5.41 14.89
N GLY A 327 13.58 -5.15 15.50
CA GLY A 327 13.07 -3.80 15.82
C GLY A 327 12.49 -3.04 14.63
N TRP A 328 12.21 -3.72 13.50
CA TRP A 328 11.58 -3.10 12.34
C TRP A 328 10.05 -3.11 12.47
N GLU A 329 9.45 -1.93 12.32
CA GLU A 329 8.00 -1.73 12.25
C GLU A 329 7.54 -1.68 10.79
N LEU A 330 6.45 -2.37 10.47
CA LEU A 330 5.81 -2.31 9.16
C LEU A 330 5.27 -0.88 8.96
N ALA A 331 5.63 -0.27 7.84
CA ALA A 331 5.02 0.96 7.36
C ALA A 331 3.80 0.61 6.51
N CYS A 332 4.00 -0.13 5.42
CA CYS A 332 2.93 -0.58 4.54
C CYS A 332 3.35 -1.77 3.66
N ILE A 333 2.38 -2.36 2.98
CA ILE A 333 2.60 -3.35 1.91
C ILE A 333 2.17 -2.72 0.60
N LEU A 334 3.06 -2.73 -0.39
CA LEU A 334 2.76 -2.26 -1.73
C LEU A 334 2.69 -3.43 -2.71
N GLU A 335 1.57 -3.55 -3.40
CA GLU A 335 1.43 -4.42 -4.58
C GLU A 335 2.12 -3.79 -5.78
N THR A 336 3.11 -4.46 -6.36
CA THR A 336 3.70 -3.97 -7.60
C THR A 336 2.96 -4.53 -8.81
N PRO A 337 2.97 -3.82 -9.96
CA PRO A 337 2.45 -4.34 -11.22
C PRO A 337 3.26 -5.54 -11.78
N GLU A 338 4.30 -6.01 -11.09
CA GLU A 338 5.13 -7.12 -11.53
C GLU A 338 4.42 -8.45 -11.24
N ILE A 339 3.73 -8.95 -12.26
CA ILE A 339 3.00 -10.21 -12.22
C ILE A 339 3.71 -11.23 -13.14
N ARG A 340 3.95 -12.43 -12.62
CA ARG A 340 4.55 -13.55 -13.34
C ARG A 340 3.61 -14.75 -13.38
N TYR A 341 3.37 -15.25 -14.58
CA TYR A 341 2.56 -16.44 -14.79
C TYR A 341 3.40 -17.71 -14.68
N SER A 342 2.85 -18.73 -14.03
CA SER A 342 3.44 -20.07 -13.94
C SER A 342 2.39 -21.11 -14.33
N GLY A 343 2.55 -21.69 -15.52
CA GLY A 343 1.53 -22.56 -16.10
C GLY A 343 0.27 -21.78 -16.50
N LEU A 344 -0.89 -22.44 -16.46
CA LEU A 344 -2.16 -21.86 -16.89
C LEU A 344 -3.01 -21.26 -15.75
N SER A 345 -2.70 -21.58 -14.50
CA SER A 345 -3.58 -21.29 -13.36
C SER A 345 -2.89 -20.65 -12.15
N THR A 346 -1.56 -20.49 -12.18
CA THR A 346 -0.81 -19.90 -11.07
C THR A 346 -0.21 -18.57 -11.49
N ILE A 347 -0.40 -17.58 -10.64
CA ILE A 347 0.13 -16.23 -10.78
C ILE A 347 0.99 -15.96 -9.54
N TYR A 348 2.19 -15.43 -9.76
CA TYR A 348 3.02 -14.84 -8.72
C TYR A 348 2.96 -13.33 -8.87
N GLN A 349 2.63 -12.63 -7.80
CA GLN A 349 2.62 -11.18 -7.77
C GLN A 349 3.68 -10.72 -6.78
N LYS A 350 4.50 -9.77 -7.21
CA LYS A 350 5.52 -9.19 -6.35
C LYS A 350 4.91 -8.08 -5.48
N CYS A 351 5.28 -8.11 -4.22
CA CYS A 351 4.96 -7.09 -3.24
C CYS A 351 6.26 -6.51 -2.68
N LEU A 352 6.21 -5.23 -2.31
CA LEU A 352 7.26 -4.57 -1.54
C LEU A 352 6.72 -4.32 -0.14
N ILE A 353 7.39 -4.88 0.87
CA ILE A 353 7.02 -4.71 2.27
C ILE A 353 7.96 -3.66 2.85
N PHE A 354 7.43 -2.49 3.16
CA PHE A 354 8.19 -1.36 3.68
C PHE A 354 8.26 -1.44 5.19
N PHE A 355 9.47 -1.37 5.73
CA PHE A 355 9.72 -1.33 7.16
C PHE A 355 10.48 -0.06 7.52
N GLN A 356 10.27 0.40 8.75
CA GLN A 356 10.98 1.53 9.32
C GLN A 356 11.19 1.37 10.82
N ARG A 357 12.21 2.03 11.36
CA ARG A 357 12.43 2.10 12.80
C ARG A 357 13.16 3.39 13.19
N PRO A 358 13.01 3.88 14.44
CA PRO A 358 13.77 5.01 14.93
C PRO A 358 15.28 4.75 14.89
N LEU A 359 16.07 5.76 14.50
CA LEU A 359 17.54 5.70 14.50
C LEU A 359 18.14 5.60 15.92
N TYR A 360 17.53 6.32 16.85
CA TYR A 360 17.91 6.33 18.25
C TYR A 360 16.77 5.71 19.07
N PRO A 361 17.07 4.78 20.00
CA PRO A 361 16.08 4.34 20.99
C PRO A 361 15.57 5.58 21.74
N GLN A 362 14.25 5.79 21.74
CA GLN A 362 13.61 6.87 22.49
C GLN A 362 13.42 6.48 23.96
#